data_AF-X1MXM6-F1
#
_entry.id   AF-X1MXM6-F1
#
_cell.length_a   1.000
_cell.length_b   1.000
_cell.length_c   1.000
_cell.angle_alpha   90.00
_cell.angle_beta   90.00
_cell.angle_gamma   90.00
#
_symmetry.space_group_name_H-M   'P 1'
#
loop_
_entity.id
_entity.type
_entity.pdbx_description
1 polymer ?
#
loop_
_entity_poly.entity_id
_entity_poly.type
_entity_poly.pdbx_seq_one_letter_code
_entity_poly.pdbx_strand_id
1 'polypeptide(L)'
;MTEALLSTLIEKTGEAVKSFGYKQSTLKQYDRAWRCLKDYFFKHGRKTFSEKLVEKYISKQKKQLDRGKINMQKHRFTRRAVSILNEYHSQGYITWKLPKRSTATQLREHFFIQLYEAYISQLLKEHKSPATVHKYGTYSK
;
A
#
# COMPACT_ATOMS: atom_id res chain seq x y z
N MET A 1 14.91 20.18 0.64
CA MET A 1 14.30 19.20 -0.28
C MET A 1 14.39 19.76 -1.68
N THR A 2 14.91 19.00 -2.64
CA THR A 2 15.05 19.41 -4.04
C THR A 2 13.68 19.41 -4.72
N GLU A 3 13.32 20.52 -5.38
CA GLU A 3 12.10 20.58 -6.18
C GLU A 3 12.24 19.69 -7.42
N ALA A 4 11.75 18.45 -7.33
CA ALA A 4 11.73 17.53 -8.46
C ALA A 4 10.52 17.80 -9.36
N LEU A 5 10.76 17.90 -10.67
CA LEU A 5 9.68 17.86 -11.66
C LEU A 5 8.95 16.51 -11.55
N LEU A 6 7.62 16.57 -11.46
CA LEU A 6 6.80 15.37 -11.32
C LEU A 6 6.99 14.40 -12.50
N SER A 7 7.16 14.92 -13.72
CA SER A 7 7.41 14.10 -14.91
C SER A 7 8.70 13.31 -14.78
N THR A 8 9.80 13.98 -14.43
CA THR A 8 11.11 13.35 -14.25
C THR A 8 11.09 12.35 -13.10
N LEU A 9 10.38 12.66 -12.01
CA LEU A 9 10.20 11.73 -10.91
C LEU A 9 9.45 10.47 -11.34
N ILE A 10 8.36 10.61 -12.09
CA ILE A 10 7.58 9.48 -12.63
C ILE A 10 8.44 8.64 -13.59
N GLU A 11 9.21 9.26 -14.47
CA GLU A 11 10.09 8.56 -15.42
C GLU A 11 11.13 7.71 -14.68
N LYS A 12 11.90 8.31 -13.77
CA LYS A 12 12.91 7.60 -12.97
C LYS A 12 12.31 6.50 -12.10
N THR A 13 11.17 6.77 -11.48
CA THR A 13 10.44 5.77 -10.68
C THR A 13 9.96 4.62 -11.57
N GLY A 14 9.48 4.92 -12.79
CA GLY A 14 9.04 3.93 -13.76
C GLY A 14 10.17 3.00 -14.20
N GLU A 15 11.36 3.53 -14.45
CA GLU A 15 12.57 2.75 -14.74
C GLU A 15 12.94 1.83 -13.56
N ALA A 16 12.94 2.37 -12.34
CA ALA A 16 13.20 1.59 -11.14
C ALA A 16 12.17 0.47 -10.95
N VAL A 17 10.87 0.73 -11.21
CA VAL A 17 9.81 -0.29 -11.10
C VAL A 17 9.95 -1.39 -12.16
N LYS A 18 10.43 -1.07 -13.37
CA LYS A 18 10.67 -2.09 -14.42
C LYS A 18 11.71 -3.13 -13.98
N SER A 19 12.70 -2.72 -13.18
CA SER A 19 13.73 -3.63 -12.66
C SER A 19 13.18 -4.77 -11.78
N PHE A 20 11.94 -4.63 -11.27
CA PHE A 20 11.28 -5.65 -10.43
C PHE A 20 10.65 -6.82 -11.19
N GLY A 21 10.74 -6.86 -12.53
CA GLY A 21 10.24 -8.00 -13.31
C GLY A 21 8.72 -8.18 -13.29
N TYR A 22 7.96 -7.11 -13.05
CA TYR A 22 6.50 -7.16 -13.09
C TYR A 22 5.98 -7.50 -14.49
N LYS A 23 4.83 -8.19 -14.54
CA LYS A 23 4.10 -8.41 -15.80
C LYS A 23 3.76 -7.06 -16.46
N GLN A 24 3.77 -7.03 -17.79
CA GLN A 24 3.41 -5.84 -18.57
C GLN A 24 2.04 -5.26 -18.18
N SER A 25 1.06 -6.11 -17.86
CA SER A 25 -0.25 -5.68 -17.37
C SER A 25 -0.17 -4.88 -16.07
N THR A 26 0.78 -5.21 -15.18
CA THR A 26 0.99 -4.50 -13.92
C THR A 26 1.71 -3.17 -14.15
N LEU A 27 2.71 -3.13 -15.04
CA LEU A 27 3.39 -1.89 -15.44
C LEU A 27 2.39 -0.89 -16.03
N LYS A 28 1.50 -1.34 -16.92
CA LYS A 28 0.41 -0.51 -17.48
C LYS A 28 -0.53 0.07 -16.42
N GLN A 29 -0.75 -0.63 -15.29
CA GLN A 29 -1.56 -0.09 -14.19
C GLN A 29 -0.84 1.04 -13.45
N TYR A 30 0.48 0.92 -13.25
CA TYR A 30 1.29 1.99 -12.68
C TYR A 30 1.33 3.21 -13.59
N ASP A 31 1.58 3.02 -14.90
CA ASP A 31 1.58 4.10 -15.88
C ASP A 31 0.24 4.85 -15.90
N ARG A 32 -0.87 4.11 -15.86
CA ARG A 32 -2.21 4.71 -15.79
C ARG A 32 -2.41 5.51 -14.51
N ALA A 33 -1.98 4.98 -13.36
CA ALA A 33 -2.09 5.67 -12.08
C ALA A 33 -1.26 6.96 -12.04
N TRP A 34 -0.02 6.92 -12.54
CA TRP A 34 0.84 8.09 -12.62
C TRP A 34 0.36 9.12 -13.63
N ARG A 35 -0.23 8.70 -14.75
CA ARG A 35 -0.90 9.63 -15.68
C ARG A 35 -2.04 10.38 -15.00
N CYS A 36 -2.93 9.67 -14.28
CA CYS A 36 -4.00 10.31 -13.52
C CYS A 36 -3.48 11.27 -12.43
N LEU A 37 -2.37 10.93 -11.79
CA LEU A 37 -1.70 11.82 -10.83
C LEU A 37 -1.16 13.08 -11.52
N LYS A 38 -0.45 12.92 -12.65
CA LYS A 38 0.06 14.03 -13.46
C LYS A 38 -1.05 14.97 -13.91
N ASP A 39 -2.17 14.42 -14.39
CA ASP A 39 -3.35 15.20 -14.77
C ASP A 39 -3.94 15.96 -13.58
N TYR A 40 -3.92 15.36 -12.38
CA TYR A 40 -4.37 16.04 -11.17
C TYR A 40 -3.46 17.22 -10.81
N PHE A 41 -2.14 17.04 -10.88
CA PHE A 41 -1.17 18.11 -10.66
C PHE A 41 -1.32 19.25 -11.67
N PHE A 42 -1.47 18.91 -12.95
CA PHE A 42 -1.68 19.87 -14.02
C PHE A 42 -2.95 20.70 -13.79
N LYS A 43 -4.06 20.07 -13.39
CA LYS A 43 -5.31 20.77 -13.03
C LYS A 43 -5.20 21.72 -11.84
N HIS A 44 -4.16 21.57 -11.01
CA HIS A 44 -3.88 22.48 -9.89
C HIS A 44 -2.72 23.44 -10.20
N GLY A 45 -2.29 23.55 -11.46
CA GLY A 45 -1.22 24.45 -11.89
C GLY A 45 0.16 24.08 -11.34
N ARG A 46 0.38 22.83 -10.93
CA ARG A 46 1.64 22.37 -10.34
C ARG A 46 2.38 21.43 -11.28
N LYS A 47 3.66 21.69 -11.49
CA LYS A 47 4.59 20.83 -12.28
C LYS A 47 5.60 20.09 -11.41
N THR A 48 5.90 20.64 -10.22
CA THR A 48 6.79 20.05 -9.24
C THR A 48 6.02 19.10 -8.32
N PHE A 49 6.72 18.07 -7.84
CA PHE A 49 6.18 17.13 -6.87
C PHE A 49 5.88 17.85 -5.54
N SER A 50 4.75 17.50 -4.92
CA SER A 50 4.30 18.09 -3.67
C SER A 50 3.53 17.05 -2.86
N GLU A 51 4.07 16.68 -1.71
CA GLU A 51 3.44 15.71 -0.80
C GLU A 51 2.03 16.15 -0.39
N LYS A 52 1.86 17.44 -0.07
CA LYS A 52 0.55 18.03 0.24
C LYS A 52 -0.47 17.84 -0.88
N LEU A 53 -0.04 17.96 -2.14
CA LEU A 53 -0.95 17.77 -3.29
C LEU A 53 -1.25 16.29 -3.54
N VAL A 54 -0.27 15.41 -3.29
CA VAL A 54 -0.44 13.97 -3.30
C VAL A 54 -1.46 13.51 -2.25
N GLU A 55 -1.36 14.00 -1.01
CA GLU A 55 -2.31 13.68 0.07
C GLU A 55 -3.74 14.11 -0.28
N LYS A 56 -3.89 15.31 -0.85
CA LYS A 56 -5.19 15.79 -1.38
C LYS A 56 -5.73 14.88 -2.47
N TYR A 57 -4.86 14.40 -3.37
CA TYR A 57 -5.23 13.45 -4.41
C TYR A 57 -5.71 12.11 -3.85
N ILE A 58 -4.98 11.53 -2.89
CA ILE A 58 -5.36 10.27 -2.23
C ILE A 58 -6.70 10.43 -1.50
N SER A 59 -6.87 11.53 -0.76
CA SER A 59 -8.12 11.85 -0.07
C SER A 59 -9.29 11.97 -1.04
N LYS A 60 -9.07 12.60 -2.20
CA LYS A 60 -10.07 12.66 -3.28
C LYS A 60 -10.41 11.28 -3.84
N GLN A 61 -9.40 10.43 -4.08
CA GLN A 61 -9.61 9.06 -4.56
C GLN A 61 -10.40 8.23 -3.52
N LYS A 62 -10.12 8.37 -2.23
CA LYS A 62 -10.87 7.70 -1.16
C LYS A 62 -12.34 8.12 -1.17
N LYS A 63 -12.64 9.42 -1.24
CA LYS A 63 -14.01 9.92 -1.40
C LYS A 63 -14.70 9.39 -2.67
N GLN A 64 -13.96 9.19 -3.76
CA GLN A 64 -14.52 8.58 -4.98
C GLN A 64 -14.85 7.10 -4.80
N LEU A 65 -14.01 6.36 -4.07
CA LEU A 65 -14.26 4.95 -3.73
C LEU A 65 -15.50 4.82 -2.85
N ASP A 66 -15.61 5.66 -1.82
CA ASP A 66 -16.72 5.63 -0.87
C ASP A 66 -18.06 5.95 -1.55
N ARG A 67 -18.03 6.76 -2.61
CA ARG A 67 -19.18 7.08 -3.47
C ARG A 67 -19.42 6.06 -4.59
N GLY A 68 -18.67 4.96 -4.64
CA GLY A 68 -18.78 3.95 -5.70
C GLY A 68 -18.33 4.42 -7.11
N LYS A 69 -17.70 5.59 -7.24
CA LYS A 69 -17.26 6.14 -8.54
C LYS A 69 -16.01 5.46 -9.09
N ILE A 70 -15.25 4.78 -8.23
CA ILE A 70 -14.12 3.95 -8.61
C ILE A 70 -14.19 2.61 -7.88
N ASN A 71 -13.65 1.58 -8.49
CA ASN A 71 -13.54 0.27 -7.86
C ASN A 71 -12.33 0.17 -6.92
N MET A 72 -12.34 -0.83 -6.04
CA MET A 72 -11.28 -1.08 -5.07
C MET A 72 -9.92 -1.33 -5.73
N GLN A 73 -9.89 -2.02 -6.86
CA GLN A 73 -8.65 -2.33 -7.57
C GLN A 73 -7.95 -1.05 -8.05
N LYS A 74 -8.69 -0.13 -8.67
CA LYS A 74 -8.17 1.18 -9.10
C LYS A 74 -7.67 1.98 -7.90
N HIS A 75 -8.41 2.00 -6.80
CA HIS A 75 -7.97 2.67 -5.58
C HIS A 75 -6.66 2.08 -5.03
N ARG A 76 -6.56 0.75 -4.98
CA ARG A 76 -5.37 0.01 -4.52
C ARG A 76 -4.14 0.31 -5.39
N PHE A 77 -4.26 0.21 -6.71
CA PHE A 77 -3.15 0.51 -7.62
C PHE A 77 -2.75 1.99 -7.54
N THR A 78 -3.71 2.90 -7.44
CA THR A 78 -3.41 4.34 -7.29
C THR A 78 -2.63 4.62 -6.02
N ARG A 79 -3.08 4.10 -4.86
CA ARG A 79 -2.36 4.26 -3.59
C ARG A 79 -0.95 3.67 -3.67
N ARG A 80 -0.81 2.50 -4.28
CA ARG A 80 0.49 1.84 -4.42
C ARG A 80 1.45 2.62 -5.31
N ALA A 81 0.97 3.09 -6.47
CA ALA A 81 1.76 3.90 -7.39
C ALA A 81 2.27 5.19 -6.74
N VAL A 82 1.43 5.83 -5.94
CA VAL A 82 1.78 7.03 -5.17
C VAL A 82 2.78 6.71 -4.06
N SER A 83 2.59 5.61 -3.32
CA SER A 83 3.53 5.19 -2.27
C SER A 83 4.94 4.97 -2.81
N ILE A 84 5.06 4.28 -3.96
CA ILE A 84 6.34 4.03 -4.61
C ILE A 84 6.99 5.34 -5.07
N LEU A 85 6.18 6.26 -5.60
CA LEU A 85 6.65 7.58 -6.03
C LEU A 85 7.18 8.41 -4.85
N ASN A 86 6.48 8.41 -3.71
CA ASN A 86 6.91 9.09 -2.48
C ASN A 86 8.19 8.48 -1.91
N GLU A 87 8.29 7.15 -1.91
CA GLU A 87 9.46 6.42 -1.45
C GLU A 87 10.69 6.77 -2.29
N TYR A 88 10.55 6.72 -3.61
CA TYR A 88 11.61 7.10 -4.53
C TYR A 88 12.01 8.58 -4.41
N HIS A 89 11.05 9.48 -4.20
CA HIS A 89 11.32 10.89 -3.94
C HIS A 89 12.11 11.12 -2.65
N SER A 90 11.79 10.36 -1.59
CA SER A 90 12.39 10.54 -0.26
C SER A 90 13.78 9.92 -0.16
N GLN A 91 13.99 8.76 -0.79
CA GLN A 91 15.19 7.94 -0.59
C GLN A 91 16.06 7.81 -1.85
N GLY A 92 15.51 8.09 -3.04
CA GLY A 92 16.19 7.91 -4.33
C GLY A 92 16.20 6.47 -4.85
N TYR A 93 15.66 5.51 -4.09
CA TYR A 93 15.50 4.11 -4.47
C TYR A 93 14.18 3.56 -3.94
N ILE A 94 13.76 2.41 -4.48
CA ILE A 94 12.53 1.73 -4.06
C ILE A 94 12.94 0.48 -3.29
N THR A 95 12.68 0.44 -1.99
CA THR A 95 12.88 -0.75 -1.14
C THR A 95 11.77 -1.77 -1.30
N TRP A 96 10.63 -1.41 -1.89
CA TRP A 96 9.46 -2.26 -2.03
C TRP A 96 9.76 -3.59 -2.76
N LYS A 97 10.15 -4.60 -1.98
CA LYS A 97 9.87 -5.99 -2.25
C LYS A 97 8.46 -6.22 -1.74
N LEU A 98 7.59 -6.91 -2.50
CA LEU A 98 6.49 -7.62 -1.84
C LEU A 98 7.13 -8.30 -0.64
N PRO A 99 6.61 -8.15 0.60
CA PRO A 99 7.01 -9.09 1.62
C PRO A 99 6.76 -10.45 0.96
N LYS A 100 7.83 -11.20 0.67
CA LYS A 100 7.70 -12.66 0.56
C LYS A 100 6.82 -12.96 1.75
N ARG A 101 5.69 -13.66 1.56
CA ARG A 101 4.92 -14.15 2.70
C ARG A 101 5.94 -14.78 3.62
N SER A 102 6.39 -14.04 4.63
CA SER A 102 7.22 -14.59 5.67
C SER A 102 6.21 -15.52 6.29
N THR A 103 6.44 -16.80 6.12
CA THR A 103 5.76 -17.85 6.88
C THR A 103 5.66 -17.36 8.30
N ALA A 104 4.48 -16.84 8.68
CA ALA A 104 4.24 -16.03 9.86
C ALA A 104 5.33 -14.96 10.12
N THR A 105 4.99 -13.68 9.95
CA THR A 105 5.63 -12.69 10.83
C THR A 105 5.29 -13.14 12.25
N GLN A 106 6.23 -13.83 12.91
CA GLN A 106 6.09 -14.21 14.31
C GLN A 106 5.59 -12.96 15.03
N LEU A 107 4.52 -13.12 15.81
CA LEU A 107 4.01 -12.09 16.70
C LEU A 107 5.07 -11.89 17.79
N ARG A 108 6.16 -11.18 17.46
CA ARG A 108 7.30 -10.91 18.36
C ARG A 108 7.01 -9.76 19.31
N GLU A 109 5.95 -9.00 19.05
CA GLU A 109 5.51 -7.93 19.93
C GLU A 109 4.60 -8.51 21.03
N HIS A 110 5.04 -8.32 22.27
CA HIS A 110 4.40 -8.80 23.50
C HIS A 110 2.89 -8.50 23.57
N PHE A 111 2.46 -7.35 23.04
CA PHE A 111 1.07 -6.94 22.98
C PHE A 111 0.18 -7.93 22.20
N PHE A 112 0.68 -8.46 21.08
CA PHE A 112 -0.10 -9.42 20.30
C PHE A 112 -0.20 -10.79 20.96
N ILE A 113 0.81 -11.18 21.73
CA ILE A 113 0.78 -12.41 22.54
C ILE A 113 -0.30 -12.29 23.62
N GLN A 114 -0.33 -11.16 24.33
CA GLN A 114 -1.35 -10.91 25.35
C GLN A 114 -2.77 -10.86 24.78
N LEU A 115 -2.95 -10.19 23.64
CA LEU A 115 -4.24 -10.15 22.94
C LEU A 115 -4.69 -11.55 22.50
N TYR A 116 -3.74 -12.38 22.05
CA TYR A 116 -3.99 -13.74 21.65
C TYR A 116 -4.42 -14.64 22.83
N GLU A 117 -3.70 -14.57 23.95
CA GLU A 117 -4.04 -15.31 25.17
C GLU A 117 -5.42 -14.92 25.72
N ALA A 118 -5.74 -13.62 25.70
CA ALA A 118 -7.06 -13.13 26.09
C ALA A 118 -8.17 -13.68 25.18
N TYR A 119 -7.93 -13.72 23.86
CA TYR A 119 -8.88 -14.23 22.89
C TYR A 119 -9.13 -15.74 23.04
N ILE A 120 -8.08 -16.54 23.24
CA ILE A 120 -8.22 -17.98 23.49
C ILE A 120 -8.97 -18.24 24.80
N SER A 121 -8.66 -17.49 25.86
CA SER A 121 -9.35 -17.57 27.15
C SER A 121 -10.85 -17.26 27.02
N GLN A 122 -11.20 -16.29 26.17
CA GLN A 122 -12.60 -15.97 25.88
C GLN A 122 -13.30 -17.11 25.12
N LEU A 123 -12.67 -17.71 24.11
CA LEU A 123 -13.26 -18.82 23.36
C LEU A 123 -13.54 -20.04 24.24
N LEU A 124 -12.67 -20.30 25.22
CA LEU A 124 -12.87 -21.34 26.24
C LEU A 124 -14.03 -21.01 27.17
N LYS A 125 -14.13 -19.75 27.61
CA LYS A 125 -15.24 -19.26 28.46
C LYS A 125 -16.60 -19.32 27.75
N GLU A 126 -16.62 -19.10 26.44
CA GLU A 126 -17.83 -19.18 25.62
C GLU A 126 -18.20 -20.63 25.23
N HIS A 127 -17.55 -21.64 25.82
CA HIS A 127 -17.77 -23.07 25.53
C HIS A 127 -17.76 -23.40 24.03
N LYS A 128 -16.91 -22.71 23.26
CA LYS A 128 -16.76 -23.01 21.83
C LYS A 128 -16.15 -24.39 21.66
N SER A 129 -16.48 -25.04 20.54
CA SER A 129 -16.01 -26.39 20.29
C SER A 129 -14.48 -26.47 20.33
N PRO A 130 -13.90 -27.59 20.80
CA PRO A 130 -12.45 -27.81 20.82
C PRO A 130 -11.81 -27.62 19.44
N ALA A 131 -12.53 -27.95 18.37
CA ALA A 131 -12.09 -27.73 16.99
C ALA A 131 -11.95 -26.24 16.64
N THR A 132 -12.85 -25.39 17.16
CA THR A 132 -12.78 -23.93 16.98
C THR A 132 -11.59 -23.36 17.76
N VAL A 133 -11.40 -23.79 19.01
CA VAL A 133 -10.24 -23.37 19.81
C VAL A 133 -8.94 -23.82 19.15
N HIS A 134 -8.85 -25.05 18.65
CA HIS A 134 -7.65 -25.56 17.98
C HIS A 134 -7.32 -24.81 16.67
N LYS A 135 -8.35 -24.48 15.88
CA LYS A 135 -8.20 -23.74 14.62
C LYS A 135 -7.60 -22.34 14.81
N TYR A 136 -7.94 -21.67 15.92
CA TYR A 136 -7.36 -20.37 16.27
C TYR A 136 -6.16 -20.51 17.23
N GLY A 137 -6.00 -21.68 17.85
CA GLY A 137 -4.95 -22.06 18.82
C GLY A 137 -3.58 -22.36 18.20
N THR A 138 -3.51 -22.51 16.88
CA THR A 138 -2.27 -22.81 16.16
C THR A 138 -1.66 -21.52 15.62
N TYR A 139 -0.75 -20.93 16.39
CA TYR A 139 0.29 -20.06 15.81
C TYR A 139 1.58 -20.88 15.69
N SER A 140 2.28 -20.76 14.56
CA SER A 140 3.60 -21.37 14.41
C SER A 140 4.56 -20.62 15.33
N LYS A 141 5.14 -21.32 16.31
CA LYS A 141 6.27 -20.82 17.11
C LYS A 141 7.44 -20.47 16.21
#